data_AF-A0A944XP27-F1
#
_entry.id   AF-A0A944XP27-F1
#
_cell.length_a   1.000
_cell.length_b   1.000
_cell.length_c   1.000
_cell.angle_alpha   90.00
_cell.angle_beta   90.00
_cell.angle_gamma   90.00
#
_symmetry.space_group_name_H-M   'P 1'
#
loop_
_entity.id
_entity.type
_entity.pdbx_description
1 polymer ?
#
loop_
_entity_poly.entity_id
_entity_poly.type
_entity_poly.pdbx_seq_one_letter_code
_entity_poly.pdbx_strand_id
1 'polypeptide(L)'
;MSFFADSFAAAIDLITSFDQALYEVVFNSVSISLIAAVIAGALAIPAGITMALNQFIGKRLIQHILNTLMAMPTVLIGLLLYGLLSRLGPLGHLELLYTPTAIIMAEA
;
A
#
# COMPACT_ATOMS: atom_id res chain seq x y z
N MET A 1 -7.76 30.23 -17.10
CA MET A 1 -8.30 30.53 -15.76
C MET A 1 -9.65 29.85 -15.48
N SER A 2 -10.44 29.46 -16.49
CA SER A 2 -11.71 28.71 -16.27
C SER A 2 -11.50 27.22 -15.97
N PHE A 3 -10.54 26.55 -16.61
CA PHE A 3 -10.30 25.10 -16.43
C PHE A 3 -10.27 24.64 -14.96
N PHE A 4 -9.51 25.32 -14.10
CA PHE A 4 -9.44 24.96 -12.68
C PHE A 4 -10.77 25.18 -11.94
N ALA A 5 -11.52 26.23 -12.29
CA ALA A 5 -12.84 26.49 -11.71
C ALA A 5 -13.86 25.44 -12.17
N ASP A 6 -13.83 25.06 -13.45
CA ASP A 6 -14.71 24.05 -14.04
C ASP A 6 -14.45 22.66 -13.44
N SER A 7 -13.17 22.27 -13.29
CA SER A 7 -12.80 21.01 -12.62
C SER A 7 -13.20 20.99 -11.15
N PHE A 8 -13.07 22.13 -10.45
CA PHE A 8 -13.46 22.23 -9.04
C PHE A 8 -14.99 22.11 -8.86
N ALA A 9 -15.75 22.79 -9.73
CA ALA A 9 -17.21 22.68 -9.75
C ALA A 9 -17.66 21.24 -10.04
N ALA A 10 -17.04 20.57 -11.03
CA ALA A 10 -17.31 19.17 -11.35
C ALA A 10 -17.00 18.23 -10.18
N ALA A 11 -15.92 18.46 -9.43
CA ALA A 11 -15.59 17.67 -8.24
C ALA A 11 -16.64 17.83 -7.13
N ILE A 12 -17.10 19.06 -6.88
CA ILE A 12 -18.19 19.32 -5.91
C ILE A 12 -19.49 18.65 -6.36
N ASP A 13 -19.80 18.73 -7.66
CA ASP A 13 -20.99 18.09 -8.21
C ASP A 13 -20.94 16.57 -8.02
N LEU A 14 -19.80 15.93 -8.29
CA LEU A 14 -19.59 14.49 -8.06
C LEU A 14 -19.82 14.09 -6.59
N ILE A 15 -19.36 14.91 -5.65
CA ILE A 15 -19.52 14.67 -4.21
C ILE A 15 -20.99 14.88 -3.79
N THR A 16 -21.60 15.99 -4.20
CA THR A 16 -22.94 16.38 -3.74
C THR A 16 -24.06 15.60 -4.42
N SER A 17 -23.83 15.11 -5.65
CA SER A 17 -24.72 14.20 -6.36
C SER A 17 -24.69 12.76 -5.86
N PHE A 18 -23.78 12.44 -4.92
CA PHE A 18 -23.54 11.08 -4.43
C PHE A 18 -23.22 10.11 -5.57
N ASP A 19 -22.30 10.51 -6.47
CA ASP A 19 -21.89 9.66 -7.58
C ASP A 19 -21.41 8.29 -7.09
N GLN A 20 -22.09 7.24 -7.53
CA GLN A 20 -21.84 5.89 -7.03
C GLN A 20 -20.40 5.43 -7.29
N ALA A 21 -19.85 5.75 -8.46
CA ALA A 21 -18.50 5.32 -8.84
C ALA A 21 -17.43 6.03 -7.99
N LEU A 22 -17.58 7.32 -7.72
CA LEU A 22 -16.69 8.06 -6.82
C LEU A 22 -16.66 7.42 -5.43
N TYR A 23 -17.85 7.21 -4.83
CA TYR A 23 -17.94 6.70 -3.47
C TYR A 23 -17.46 5.25 -3.36
N GLU A 24 -17.65 4.43 -4.40
CA GLU A 24 -17.08 3.08 -4.47
C GLU A 24 -15.56 3.11 -4.48
N VAL A 25 -14.94 3.98 -5.28
CA VAL A 25 -13.47 4.16 -5.28
C VAL A 25 -12.98 4.64 -3.92
N VAL A 26 -13.62 5.66 -3.33
CA VAL A 26 -13.25 6.20 -2.01
C VAL A 26 -13.34 5.11 -0.95
N PHE A 27 -14.44 4.36 -0.91
CA PHE A 27 -14.63 3.30 0.07
C PHE A 27 -13.61 2.16 -0.10
N ASN A 28 -13.34 1.74 -1.34
CA ASN A 28 -12.35 0.72 -1.62
C ASN A 28 -10.94 1.18 -1.22
N SER A 29 -10.54 2.42 -1.57
CA SER A 29 -9.25 2.98 -1.17
C SER A 29 -9.10 3.04 0.35
N VAL A 30 -10.08 3.58 1.06
CA VAL A 30 -10.05 3.67 2.54
C VAL A 30 -9.98 2.28 3.17
N SER A 31 -10.78 1.33 2.68
CA SER A 31 -10.82 -0.04 3.21
C SER A 31 -9.48 -0.76 3.01
N ILE A 32 -8.90 -0.67 1.81
CA ILE A 32 -7.60 -1.27 1.49
C ILE A 32 -6.52 -0.68 2.40
N SER A 33 -6.38 0.64 2.44
CA SER A 33 -5.33 1.31 3.25
C SER A 33 -5.50 1.02 4.74
N LEU A 34 -6.73 0.97 5.25
CA LEU A 34 -6.97 0.65 6.65
C LEU A 34 -6.57 -0.78 6.99
N ILE A 35 -6.94 -1.75 6.15
CA ILE A 35 -6.57 -3.16 6.33
C ILE A 35 -5.04 -3.31 6.25
N ALA A 36 -4.40 -2.69 5.25
CA ALA A 36 -2.95 -2.72 5.10
C ALA A 36 -2.24 -2.13 6.34
N ALA A 37 -2.66 -0.94 6.79
CA ALA A 37 -2.08 -0.29 7.96
C ALA A 37 -2.26 -1.10 9.25
N VAL A 38 -3.41 -1.76 9.43
CA VAL A 38 -3.65 -2.62 10.59
C VAL A 38 -2.76 -3.86 10.55
N ILE A 39 -2.63 -4.52 9.39
CA ILE A 39 -1.75 -5.69 9.23
C ILE A 39 -0.29 -5.29 9.48
N ALA A 40 0.16 -4.21 8.83
CA ALA A 40 1.51 -3.68 9.00
C ALA A 40 1.79 -3.32 10.45
N GLY A 41 0.88 -2.57 11.10
CA GLY A 41 1.01 -2.18 12.50
C GLY A 41 1.04 -3.37 13.45
N ALA A 42 0.18 -4.37 13.23
CA ALA A 42 0.11 -5.58 14.06
C ALA A 42 1.42 -6.38 14.04
N LEU A 43 2.18 -6.35 12.94
CA LEU A 43 3.46 -7.03 12.81
C LEU A 43 4.65 -6.14 13.18
N ALA A 44 4.68 -4.91 12.65
CA ALA A 44 5.80 -3.99 12.78
C ALA A 44 5.91 -3.40 14.20
N ILE A 45 4.80 -3.14 14.89
CA ILE A 45 4.84 -2.56 16.25
C ILE A 45 5.48 -3.55 17.24
N PRO A 46 5.03 -4.81 17.36
CA PRO A 46 5.68 -5.77 18.25
C PRO A 46 7.13 -6.07 17.85
N ALA A 47 7.41 -6.21 16.55
CA ALA A 47 8.77 -6.41 16.04
C ALA A 47 9.69 -5.22 16.38
N GLY A 48 9.19 -3.99 16.22
CA GLY A 48 9.91 -2.76 16.55
C GLY A 48 10.18 -2.63 18.05
N ILE A 49 9.18 -2.92 18.90
CA ILE A 49 9.33 -2.90 20.36
C ILE A 49 10.36 -3.93 20.82
N THR A 50 10.24 -5.18 20.35
CA THR A 50 11.18 -6.25 20.72
C THR A 50 12.61 -5.92 20.28
N MET A 51 12.77 -5.33 19.10
CA MET A 51 14.07 -4.90 18.58
C MET A 51 14.63 -3.69 19.33
N ALA A 52 13.79 -2.76 19.78
CA ALA A 52 14.20 -1.60 20.56
C ALA A 52 14.70 -2.00 21.96
N LEU A 53 13.92 -2.82 22.68
CA LEU A 53 14.18 -3.17 24.08
C LEU A 53 15.28 -4.22 24.25
N ASN A 54 15.44 -5.15 23.32
CA ASN A 54 16.43 -6.22 23.43
C ASN A 54 17.76 -5.86 22.75
N GLN A 55 18.86 -6.41 23.26
CA GLN A 55 20.18 -6.37 22.64
C GLN A 55 20.56 -7.79 22.19
N PHE A 56 20.77 -7.98 20.88
CA PHE A 56 21.17 -9.26 20.29
C PHE A 56 22.15 -9.03 19.14
N ILE A 57 22.96 -10.04 18.83
CA ILE A 57 24.14 -9.93 17.95
C ILE A 57 23.76 -9.44 16.53
N GLY A 58 22.60 -9.84 16.01
CA GLY A 58 22.11 -9.47 14.67
C GLY A 58 21.43 -8.09 14.56
N LYS A 59 21.22 -7.37 15.66
CA LYS A 59 20.38 -6.15 15.70
C LYS A 59 20.85 -5.09 14.69
N ARG A 60 22.16 -4.85 14.59
CA ARG A 60 22.73 -3.84 13.69
C ARG A 60 22.50 -4.19 12.21
N LEU A 61 22.63 -5.47 11.85
CA LEU A 61 22.38 -5.93 10.49
C LEU A 61 20.91 -5.69 10.10
N ILE A 62 19.97 -6.04 10.99
CA ILE A 62 18.54 -5.82 10.74
C ILE A 62 18.25 -4.32 10.59
N GLN A 63 18.81 -3.45 11.44
CA GLN A 63 18.64 -1.99 11.29
C GLN A 63 19.15 -1.49 9.94
N HIS A 64 20.29 -1.98 9.48
CA HIS A 64 20.82 -1.59 8.17
C HIS A 64 19.88 -2.03 7.03
N ILE A 65 19.39 -3.28 7.05
CA ILE A 65 18.43 -3.77 6.06
C ILE A 65 17.16 -2.91 6.07
N LEU A 66 16.56 -2.68 7.24
CA LEU A 66 15.33 -1.88 7.36
C LEU A 66 15.54 -0.45 6.84
N ASN A 67 16.66 0.20 7.19
CA ASN A 67 17.00 1.53 6.69
C ASN A 67 17.21 1.56 5.17
N THR A 68 17.83 0.52 4.60
CA THR A 68 17.98 0.39 3.15
C THR A 68 16.64 0.18 2.45
N LEU A 69 15.75 -0.64 3.03
CA LEU A 69 14.41 -0.87 2.49
C LEU A 69 13.57 0.41 2.52
N MET A 70 13.69 1.24 3.57
CA MET A 70 13.03 2.55 3.63
C MET A 70 13.52 3.52 2.53
N ALA A 71 14.71 3.32 1.99
CA ALA A 71 15.24 4.13 0.89
C ALA A 71 14.86 3.58 -0.51
N MET A 72 14.24 2.39 -0.59
CA MET A 72 13.84 1.83 -1.87
C MET A 72 12.73 2.67 -2.54
N PRO A 73 12.82 2.91 -3.85
CA PRO A 73 11.72 3.52 -4.60
C PRO A 73 10.46 2.66 -4.54
N THR A 74 9.32 3.26 -4.24
CA THR A 74 8.02 2.57 -4.22
C THR A 74 7.69 1.91 -5.56
N VAL A 75 8.11 2.51 -6.68
CA VAL A 75 7.95 1.95 -8.02
C VAL A 75 8.70 0.62 -8.17
N LEU A 76 9.88 0.47 -7.57
CA LEU A 76 10.65 -0.77 -7.63
C LEU A 76 9.91 -1.90 -6.91
N ILE A 77 9.33 -1.61 -5.74
CA ILE A 77 8.51 -2.58 -4.99
C ILE A 77 7.31 -3.02 -5.84
N GLY A 78 6.63 -2.07 -6.50
CA GLY A 78 5.54 -2.37 -7.42
C GLY A 78 5.95 -3.26 -8.59
N LEU A 79 7.11 -3.02 -9.19
CA LEU A 79 7.64 -3.86 -10.29
C LEU A 79 8.03 -5.26 -9.83
N LEU A 80 8.61 -5.39 -8.63
CA LEU A 80 8.92 -6.70 -8.05
C LEU A 80 7.64 -7.50 -7.79
N LEU A 81 6.62 -6.88 -7.18
CA LEU A 81 5.33 -7.52 -6.94
C LEU A 81 4.59 -7.85 -8.23
N TYR A 82 4.63 -6.95 -9.23
CA TYR A 82 4.10 -7.24 -10.55
C TYR A 82 4.80 -8.46 -11.17
N GLY A 83 6.12 -8.53 -11.13
CA GLY A 83 6.89 -9.68 -11.62
C GLY A 83 6.55 -10.98 -10.89
N LEU A 84 6.27 -10.91 -9.58
CA LEU A 84 5.89 -12.06 -8.77
C LEU A 84 4.46 -12.56 -9.06
N LEU A 85 3.50 -11.64 -9.12
CA LEU A 85 2.06 -11.93 -9.22
C LEU A 85 1.53 -12.00 -10.65
N SER A 86 2.31 -11.54 -11.64
CA SER A 86 1.95 -11.67 -13.05
C SER A 86 1.76 -13.13 -13.44
N ARG A 87 0.99 -13.38 -14.50
CA ARG A 87 0.67 -14.73 -15.00
C ARG A 87 1.90 -15.59 -15.30
N LEU A 88 3.02 -14.95 -15.66
CA LEU A 88 4.31 -15.59 -15.92
C LEU A 88 5.24 -15.62 -14.70
N GLY A 89 4.82 -15.00 -13.59
CA GLY A 89 5.56 -14.90 -12.34
C GLY A 89 5.43 -16.16 -11.48
N PRO A 90 6.32 -16.33 -10.49
CA PRO A 90 6.29 -17.47 -9.57
C PRO A 90 4.95 -17.68 -8.84
N LEU A 91 4.23 -16.59 -8.56
CA LEU A 91 2.94 -16.61 -7.86
C LEU A 91 1.75 -16.36 -8.81
N GLY A 92 1.97 -16.43 -10.13
CA GLY A 92 0.97 -16.13 -11.15
C GLY A 92 -0.26 -17.03 -11.11
N HIS A 93 -0.12 -18.25 -10.60
CA HIS A 93 -1.24 -19.19 -10.45
C HIS A 93 -2.29 -18.73 -9.42
N LEU A 94 -1.96 -17.75 -8.56
CA LEU A 94 -2.90 -17.19 -7.59
C LEU A 94 -3.86 -16.17 -8.22
N GLU A 95 -3.55 -15.69 -9.44
CA GLU A 95 -4.35 -14.70 -10.19
C GLU A 95 -4.72 -13.44 -9.38
N LEU A 96 -3.87 -13.05 -8.42
CA LEU A 96 -4.13 -11.91 -7.52
C LEU A 96 -3.85 -10.56 -8.17
N LEU A 97 -3.13 -10.52 -9.30
CA LEU A 97 -2.80 -9.27 -9.96
C LEU A 97 -4.09 -8.51 -10.33
N TYR A 98 -4.16 -7.23 -9.95
CA TYR A 98 -5.34 -6.35 -10.05
C TYR A 98 -6.48 -6.59 -9.04
N THR A 99 -6.23 -7.37 -7.99
CA THR A 99 -7.18 -7.54 -6.87
C THR A 99 -6.84 -6.63 -5.68
N PRO A 100 -7.82 -6.28 -4.82
CA PRO A 100 -7.56 -5.58 -3.56
C PRO A 100 -6.52 -6.28 -2.69
N THR A 101 -6.47 -7.61 -2.70
CA THR A 101 -5.48 -8.41 -1.96
C THR A 101 -4.06 -8.09 -2.39
N ALA A 102 -3.81 -7.97 -3.71
CA ALA A 102 -2.49 -7.60 -4.21
C ALA A 102 -2.11 -6.16 -3.84
N ILE A 103 -3.07 -5.24 -3.81
CA ILE A 103 -2.85 -3.85 -3.39
C ILE A 103 -2.49 -3.81 -1.90
N ILE A 104 -3.24 -4.52 -1.05
CA ILE A 104 -2.96 -4.63 0.40
C ILE A 104 -1.55 -5.19 0.63
N MET A 105 -1.15 -6.26 -0.10
CA MET A 105 0.21 -6.82 0.02
C MET A 105 1.32 -5.85 -0.41
N ALA A 106 1.02 -4.91 -1.31
CA ALA A 106 1.97 -3.90 -1.75
C ALA A 106 2.09 -2.72 -0.78
N GLU A 107 1.02 -2.45 -0.03
CA GLU A 107 0.91 -1.30 0.87
C GLU A 107 1.24 -1.62 2.33
N ALA A 108 1.01 -2.87 2.78
CA ALA A 108 1.27 -3.34 4.14
C ALA A 108 2.76 -3.67 4.39
#